data_AF-A0A355DHH9-F1
#
_entry.id   AF-A0A355DHH9-F1
#
_cell.length_a   1.000
_cell.length_b   1.000
_cell.length_c   1.000
_cell.angle_alpha   90.00
_cell.angle_beta   90.00
_cell.angle_gamma   90.00
#
_symmetry.space_group_name_H-M   'P 1'
#
loop_
_entity.id
_entity.type
_entity.pdbx_description
1 polymer ?
#
loop_
_entity_poly.entity_id
_entity_poly.type
_entity_poly.pdbx_seq_one_letter_code
_entity_poly.pdbx_strand_id
1 'polypeptide(L)'
;MCDLTDFQVYQEVSKIVSQFELYQCYECAKTVMQWLTENRIEGKVIELRTRYRDENYILSDRTGSDESITINGKHYGVEVRGRVFDNLSTE
;
A
#
# COMPACT_ATOMS: atom_id res chain seq x y z
N MET A 1 24.04 5.77 13.46
CA MET A 1 22.60 6.08 13.28
C MET A 1 21.85 4.88 13.83
N CYS A 2 20.90 5.08 14.74
CA CYS A 2 20.08 3.97 15.23
C CYS A 2 19.15 3.51 14.10
N ASP A 3 19.20 2.23 13.78
CA ASP A 3 18.24 1.63 12.87
C ASP A 3 16.83 1.77 13.48
N LEU A 4 15.87 2.22 12.69
CA LEU A 4 14.47 2.33 13.12
C LEU A 4 13.96 0.92 13.49
N THR A 5 13.22 0.82 14.60
CA THR A 5 12.56 -0.43 14.98
C THR A 5 11.37 -0.72 14.07
N ASP A 6 10.91 -1.98 14.04
CA ASP A 6 9.75 -2.37 13.21
C ASP A 6 8.52 -1.53 13.54
N PHE A 7 8.29 -1.27 14.82
CA PHE A 7 7.19 -0.41 15.28
C PHE A 7 7.31 1.01 14.73
N GLN A 8 8.51 1.62 14.76
CA GLN A 8 8.72 2.96 14.22
C GLN A 8 8.52 2.99 12.71
N VAL A 9 9.03 1.99 11.99
CA VAL A 9 8.84 1.87 10.54
C VAL A 9 7.35 1.75 10.21
N TYR A 10 6.62 0.87 10.88
CA TYR A 10 5.19 0.67 10.65
C TYR A 10 4.38 1.92 10.97
N GLN A 11 4.70 2.61 12.07
CA GLN A 11 4.01 3.84 12.44
C GLN A 11 4.22 4.95 11.39
N GLU A 12 5.43 5.12 10.87
CA GLU A 12 5.69 6.12 9.82
C GLU A 12 5.03 5.73 8.49
N VAL A 13 5.10 4.45 8.09
CA VAL A 13 4.40 3.99 6.88
C VAL A 13 2.89 4.17 7.01
N SER A 14 2.29 3.87 8.18
CA SER A 14 0.86 4.11 8.45
C SER A 14 0.49 5.60 8.30
N LYS A 15 1.34 6.54 8.75
CA LYS A 15 1.12 7.99 8.56
C LYS A 15 1.22 8.42 7.09
N ILE A 16 2.04 7.75 6.29
CA ILE A 16 2.15 8.02 4.85
C ILE A 16 0.89 7.52 4.16
N VAL A 17 0.52 6.25 4.36
CA VAL A 17 -0.62 5.66 3.65
C VAL A 17 -1.96 6.33 4.01
N SER A 18 -2.11 6.88 5.21
CA SER A 18 -3.31 7.62 5.64
C SER A 18 -3.53 8.95 4.91
N GLN A 19 -2.61 9.37 4.04
CA GLN A 19 -2.75 10.58 3.21
C GLN A 19 -3.34 10.28 1.83
N PHE A 20 -3.58 9.01 1.51
CA PHE A 20 -4.05 8.57 0.20
C PHE A 20 -5.47 8.05 0.29
N GLU A 21 -6.29 8.49 -0.66
CA GLU A 21 -7.69 8.12 -0.79
C GLU A 21 -7.86 6.88 -1.69
N LEU A 22 -9.12 6.50 -1.93
CA LEU A 22 -9.46 5.45 -2.88
C LEU A 22 -8.85 5.72 -4.27
N TYR A 23 -8.49 4.65 -4.97
CA TYR A 23 -7.84 4.69 -6.30
C TYR A 23 -6.43 5.31 -6.36
N GLN A 24 -5.85 5.70 -5.22
CA GLN A 24 -4.49 6.28 -5.15
C GLN A 24 -3.40 5.27 -4.74
N CYS A 25 -3.65 3.97 -4.84
CA CYS A 25 -2.74 2.91 -4.41
C CYS A 25 -1.34 2.98 -5.06
N TYR A 26 -1.25 3.42 -6.32
CA TYR A 26 0.03 3.58 -7.02
C TYR A 26 0.88 4.71 -6.42
N GLU A 27 0.31 5.90 -6.24
CA GLU A 27 1.03 7.04 -5.64
C GLU A 27 1.37 6.78 -4.17
N CYS A 28 0.48 6.08 -3.45
CA CYS A 28 0.76 5.58 -2.11
C CYS A 28 2.00 4.67 -2.09
N ALA A 29 2.03 3.62 -2.93
CA ALA A 29 3.15 2.69 -2.98
C ALA A 29 4.47 3.38 -3.37
N LYS A 30 4.42 4.32 -4.32
CA LYS A 30 5.57 5.12 -4.72
C LYS A 30 6.12 5.98 -3.57
N THR A 31 5.23 6.64 -2.82
CA THR A 31 5.61 7.51 -1.70
C THR A 31 6.20 6.71 -0.54
N VAL A 32 5.61 5.55 -0.23
CA VAL A 32 6.17 4.63 0.78
C VAL A 32 7.56 4.14 0.35
N MET A 33 7.73 3.69 -0.89
CA MET A 33 9.03 3.24 -1.40
C MET A 33 10.09 4.34 -1.40
N GLN A 34 9.70 5.59 -1.70
CA GLN A 34 10.58 6.73 -1.60
C GLN A 34 11.08 6.93 -0.17
N TRP A 35 10.17 6.96 0.81
CA TRP A 35 10.53 7.11 2.22
C TRP A 35 11.42 5.96 2.72
N LEU A 36 11.13 4.71 2.33
CA LEU A 36 11.96 3.56 2.66
C LEU A 36 13.39 3.70 2.09
N THR A 37 13.50 4.15 0.83
CA THR A 37 14.79 4.38 0.16
C THR A 37 15.61 5.45 0.86
N GLU A 38 14.99 6.58 1.21
CA GLU A 38 15.63 7.69 1.93
C GLU A 38 16.16 7.26 3.32
N ASN A 39 15.46 6.32 3.97
CA ASN A 39 15.84 5.75 5.27
C ASN A 39 16.68 4.47 5.17
N ARG A 40 17.09 4.05 3.96
CA ARG A 40 17.86 2.82 3.70
C ARG A 40 17.20 1.55 4.23
N ILE A 41 15.87 1.49 4.17
CA ILE A 41 15.06 0.33 4.54
C ILE A 41 14.69 -0.43 3.28
N GLU A 42 14.91 -1.75 3.28
CA GLU A 42 14.46 -2.61 2.19
C GLU A 42 12.93 -2.74 2.19
N GLY A 43 12.35 -2.59 1.01
CA GLY A 43 10.92 -2.78 0.77
C GLY A 43 10.67 -3.29 -0.64
N LYS A 44 9.48 -3.84 -0.85
CA LYS A 44 9.08 -4.45 -2.12
C LYS A 44 7.67 -4.02 -2.51
N VAL A 45 7.53 -3.51 -3.73
CA VAL A 45 6.20 -3.26 -4.30
C VAL A 45 5.56 -4.59 -4.67
N ILE A 46 4.28 -4.75 -4.29
CA ILE A 46 3.43 -5.87 -4.66
C ILE A 46 2.30 -5.33 -5.55
N GLU A 47 2.03 -6.03 -6.66
CA GLU A 47 0.85 -5.81 -7.50
C GLU A 47 -0.14 -6.96 -7.25
N LEU A 48 -1.34 -6.61 -6.81
CA LEU A 48 -2.51 -7.48 -6.86
C LEU A 48 -3.28 -7.16 -8.13
N ARG A 49 -3.67 -8.19 -8.88
CA ARG A 49 -4.44 -8.03 -10.10
C ARG A 49 -5.50 -9.10 -10.28
N THR A 50 -6.57 -8.75 -10.97
CA THR A 50 -7.59 -9.70 -11.43
C THR A 50 -6.99 -10.74 -12.37
N ARG A 51 -7.64 -11.91 -12.45
CA ARG A 51 -7.13 -13.02 -13.26
C ARG A 51 -7.30 -12.75 -14.75
N TYR A 52 -8.42 -12.12 -15.12
CA TYR A 52 -8.77 -11.85 -16.51
C TYR A 52 -8.72 -10.34 -16.81
N ARG A 53 -8.44 -9.99 -18.06
CA ARG A 53 -8.19 -8.59 -18.47
C ARG A 53 -9.46 -7.74 -18.55
N ASP A 54 -10.61 -8.37 -18.58
CA ASP A 54 -11.95 -7.78 -18.61
C ASP A 54 -12.54 -7.58 -17.21
N GLU A 55 -11.91 -8.13 -16.18
CA GLU A 55 -12.27 -7.89 -14.78
C GLU A 55 -11.52 -6.66 -14.26
N ASN A 56 -12.26 -5.60 -13.92
CA ASN A 56 -11.67 -4.34 -13.49
C ASN A 56 -11.86 -4.02 -12.00
N TYR A 57 -12.57 -4.88 -11.26
CA TYR A 57 -12.95 -4.60 -9.89
C TYR A 57 -12.27 -5.54 -8.89
N ILE A 58 -11.70 -4.95 -7.86
CA ILE A 58 -11.29 -5.61 -6.62
C ILE A 58 -12.13 -4.97 -5.51
N LEU A 59 -12.62 -5.78 -4.57
CA LEU A 59 -13.37 -5.33 -3.39
C LEU A 59 -12.51 -5.50 -2.14
N SER A 60 -12.76 -4.68 -1.12
CA SER A 60 -12.06 -4.76 0.17
C SER A 60 -13.04 -4.65 1.31
N ASP A 61 -12.97 -5.55 2.28
CA ASP A 61 -13.80 -5.48 3.49
C ASP A 61 -13.55 -4.18 4.29
N ARG A 62 -12.39 -3.53 4.11
CA ARG A 62 -12.05 -2.26 4.79
C ARG A 62 -12.85 -1.07 4.28
N THR A 63 -13.25 -1.09 3.01
CA THR A 63 -14.06 -0.04 2.36
C THR A 63 -15.52 -0.44 2.22
N GLY A 64 -15.88 -1.66 2.64
CA GLY A 64 -17.14 -2.30 2.30
C GLY A 64 -17.10 -2.95 0.91
N SER A 65 -18.03 -3.88 0.68
CA SER A 65 -18.12 -4.68 -0.55
C SER A 65 -18.96 -4.05 -1.66
N ASP A 66 -19.43 -2.82 -1.48
CA ASP A 66 -20.34 -2.14 -2.42
C ASP A 66 -19.60 -1.23 -3.43
N GLU A 67 -18.35 -0.88 -3.16
CA GLU A 67 -17.51 -0.06 -4.04
C GLU A 67 -16.19 -0.79 -4.37
N SER A 68 -15.75 -0.67 -5.62
CA SER A 68 -14.47 -1.23 -6.03
C SER A 68 -13.31 -0.32 -5.62
N ILE A 69 -12.21 -0.92 -5.17
CA ILE A 69 -10.96 -0.20 -4.87
C ILE A 69 -10.10 0.04 -6.12
N THR A 70 -10.52 -0.48 -7.28
CA THR A 70 -9.78 -0.39 -8.55
C THR A 70 -10.69 0.00 -9.71
N ILE A 71 -10.11 0.71 -10.68
CA ILE A 71 -10.79 1.05 -11.95
C ILE A 71 -10.30 0.20 -13.13
N ASN A 72 -9.24 -0.57 -12.94
CA ASN A 72 -8.51 -1.30 -13.99
C ASN A 72 -8.05 -2.70 -13.54
N GLY A 73 -8.63 -3.20 -12.44
CA GLY A 73 -8.32 -4.52 -11.89
C GLY A 73 -6.92 -4.65 -11.29
N LYS A 74 -6.25 -3.53 -10.97
CA LYS A 74 -4.92 -3.52 -10.35
C LYS A 74 -4.90 -2.71 -9.07
N HIS A 75 -4.26 -3.27 -8.03
CA HIS A 75 -4.03 -2.64 -6.75
C HIS A 75 -2.58 -2.82 -6.32
N TYR A 76 -1.99 -1.81 -5.69
CA TYR A 76 -0.59 -1.83 -5.29
C TYR A 76 -0.45 -1.69 -3.78
N GLY A 77 0.51 -2.42 -3.22
CA GLY A 77 0.96 -2.29 -1.84
C GLY A 77 2.48 -2.37 -1.74
N VAL A 78 2.99 -2.11 -0.55
CA VAL A 78 4.42 -2.22 -0.23
C VAL A 78 4.58 -3.18 0.94
N GLU A 79 5.38 -4.21 0.72
CA GLU A 79 5.89 -5.08 1.79
C GLU A 79 7.14 -4.43 2.40
N VAL A 80 7.14 -4.30 3.72
CA VAL A 80 8.30 -3.88 4.51
C VAL A 80 8.34 -4.72 5.77
N ARG A 81 9.50 -5.37 6.03
CA ARG A 81 9.75 -6.20 7.21
C ARG A 81 8.66 -7.28 7.45
N GLY A 82 8.12 -7.85 6.37
CA GLY A 82 7.11 -8.90 6.42
C GLY A 82 5.68 -8.43 6.64
N ARG A 83 5.41 -7.11 6.70
CA ARG A 83 4.05 -6.54 6.72
C ARG A 83 3.78 -5.78 5.43
N VAL A 84 2.57 -5.93 4.89
CA VAL A 84 2.11 -5.24 3.68
C VAL A 84 1.24 -4.04 4.05
N PHE A 85 1.51 -2.90 3.42
CA PHE A 85 0.76 -1.66 3.54
C PHE A 85 0.28 -1.18 2.18
N ASP A 86 -0.93 -0.62 2.13
CA ASP A 86 -1.52 0.05 0.97
C ASP A 86 -2.31 1.28 1.44
N ASN A 87 -2.91 2.02 0.51
CA ASN A 87 -3.73 3.20 0.81
C ASN A 87 -4.99 2.91 1.64
N LEU A 88 -5.29 1.63 1.91
CA LEU A 88 -6.40 1.20 2.76
C LEU A 88 -5.91 0.71 4.14
N SER A 89 -4.61 0.82 4.43
CA SER A 89 -3.97 0.32 5.65
C SER A 89 -3.78 1.42 6.70
N THR A 90 -4.83 2.19 6.99
CA THR A 90 -4.78 3.35 7.87
C THR A 90 -4.71 3.00 9.37
N GLU A 91 -4.86 1.72 9.72
CA GLU A 91 -4.84 1.18 11.10
C GLU A 91 -3.75 0.12 11.33
#